data_AF-A0A4V1ZSG3-F1
#
_entry.id   AF-A0A4V1ZSG3-F1
#
_cell.length_a   1.000
_cell.length_b   1.000
_cell.length_c   1.000
_cell.angle_alpha   90.00
_cell.angle_beta   90.00
_cell.angle_gamma   90.00
#
_symmetry.space_group_name_H-M   'P 1'
#
loop_
_entity.id
_entity.type
_entity.pdbx_description
1 polymer ?
#
loop_
_entity_poly.entity_id
_entity_poly.type
_entity_poly.pdbx_seq_one_letter_code
_entity_poly.pdbx_strand_id
1 'polypeptide(L)' 'PVPVTIDELIRQSRSSPAVVQTILLELELGGRLERHAGGRVSLA' A
#
# COMPACT_ATOMS: atom_id res chain seq x y z
N PRO A 1 -11.33 -3.98 -6.45
CA PRO A 1 -10.27 -2.94 -6.51
C PRO A 1 -9.11 -3.41 -7.41
N VAL A 2 -8.37 -2.51 -8.08
CA VAL A 2 -7.23 -2.89 -8.95
C VAL A 2 -5.94 -2.81 -8.14
N PRO A 3 -5.12 -3.88 -8.05
CA PRO A 3 -3.86 -3.81 -7.32
C PRO A 3 -2.90 -2.77 -7.90
N VAL A 4 -2.14 -2.09 -7.05
CA VAL A 4 -1.11 -1.09 -7.41
C VAL A 4 0.20 -1.47 -6.72
N THR A 5 1.34 -1.22 -7.35
CA THR A 5 2.65 -1.47 -6.72
C THR A 5 2.91 -0.48 -5.60
N ILE A 6 3.55 -0.93 -4.52
CA ILE A 6 3.95 -0.03 -3.42
C ILE A 6 4.88 1.08 -3.94
N ASP A 7 5.78 0.76 -4.87
CA ASP A 7 6.66 1.75 -5.50
C ASP A 7 5.90 2.87 -6.23
N GLU A 8 4.75 2.56 -6.84
CA GLU A 8 3.93 3.59 -7.48
C GLU A 8 3.25 4.48 -6.43
N LEU A 9 2.80 3.90 -5.31
CA LEU A 9 2.25 4.68 -4.21
C LEU A 9 3.29 5.63 -3.62
N ILE A 10 4.53 5.17 -3.44
CA ILE A 10 5.66 6.01 -2.99
C ILE A 10 5.89 7.15 -3.99
N ARG A 11 5.95 6.84 -5.29
CA ARG A 11 6.21 7.83 -6.34
C ARG A 11 5.12 8.89 -6.43
N GLN A 12 3.84 8.52 -6.37
CA GLN A 12 2.73 9.46 -6.55
C GLN A 12 2.37 10.24 -5.29
N SER A 13 2.51 9.62 -4.10
CA SER A 13 2.14 10.27 -2.83
C SER A 13 3.10 11.37 -2.39
N ARG A 14 4.32 11.41 -2.95
CA ARG A 14 5.44 12.28 -2.50
C ARG A 14 5.76 12.14 -1.01
N SER A 15 5.30 11.05 -0.39
CA SER A 15 5.59 10.71 0.99
C SER A 15 6.86 9.87 1.05
N SER A 16 7.53 9.86 2.21
CA SER A 16 8.67 8.97 2.38
C SER A 16 8.22 7.50 2.32
N PRO A 17 9.09 6.58 1.87
CA PRO A 17 8.78 5.15 1.87
C PRO A 17 8.32 4.63 3.25
N ALA A 18 8.91 5.17 4.33
CA ALA A 18 8.52 4.81 5.69
C ALA A 18 7.06 5.18 6.00
N VAL A 19 6.63 6.39 5.65
CA VAL A 19 5.24 6.84 5.85
C VAL A 19 4.25 5.97 5.06
N VAL A 20 4.56 5.65 3.81
CA VAL A 20 3.70 4.79 2.98
C VAL A 20 3.56 3.40 3.61
N GLN A 21 4.67 2.80 4.06
CA GLN A 21 4.64 1.48 4.69
C GLN A 21 3.86 1.47 6.00
N THR A 22 3.98 2.52 6.82
CA THR A 22 3.18 2.67 8.05
C THR A 22 1.68 2.72 7.74
N ILE A 23 1.27 3.55 6.77
CA ILE A 23 -0.15 3.65 6.39
C ILE A 23 -0.68 2.32 5.83
N LEU A 24 0.09 1.64 4.99
CA LEU A 24 -0.30 0.34 4.46
C LEU A 24 -0.45 -0.71 5.57
N LEU A 25 0.47 -0.74 6.55
CA LEU A 25 0.36 -1.61 7.72
C LEU A 25 -0.90 -1.30 8.54
N GLU A 26 -1.20 -0.02 8.80
CA GLU A 26 -2.41 0.39 9.53
C GLU A 26 -3.69 -0.04 8.81
N LEU A 27 -3.75 0.11 7.48
CA LEU A 27 -4.89 -0.33 6.68
C LEU A 27 -5.04 -1.85 6.68
N GLU A 28 -3.93 -2.60 6.62
CA GLU A 28 -3.92 -4.06 6.69
C GLU A 28 -4.42 -4.58 8.05
N LEU A 29 -3.92 -4.01 9.15
CA LEU A 29 -4.39 -4.35 10.50
C LEU A 29 -5.88 -4.00 10.69
N GLY A 30 -6.37 -2.97 10.01
CA GLY A 30 -7.78 -2.61 9.98
C GLY A 30 -8.64 -3.46 9.03
N GLY A 31 -8.07 -4.44 8.33
CA GLY A 31 -8.79 -5.28 7.36
C GLY A 31 -9.25 -4.54 6.10
N ARG A 32 -8.61 -3.40 5.77
CA ARG A 32 -8.97 -2.52 4.64
C ARG A 32 -8.01 -2.65 3.46
N LEU A 33 -7.01 -3.51 3.56
CA LEU A 33 -5.96 -3.71 2.56
C LEU A 33 -5.75 -5.20 2.29
N GLU A 34 -5.60 -5.56 1.03
CA GLU A 34 -5.17 -6.89 0.60
C GLU A 34 -3.76 -6.81 -0.02
N ARG A 35 -2.90 -7.77 0.34
CA ARG A 35 -1.57 -7.93 -0.27
C ARG A 35 -1.62 -8.93 -1.42
N HIS A 36 -0.94 -8.58 -2.49
CA HIS A 36 -0.82 -9.37 -3.70
C HIS A 36 0.64 -9.71 -3.96
N ALA A 37 0.87 -10.79 -4.72
CA ALA A 37 2.21 -11.14 -5.18
C ALA A 37 2.88 -9.97 -5.95
N GLY A 38 4.21 -9.90 -5.89
CA GLY A 38 4.97 -8.85 -6.59
C GLY A 38 4.90 -7.46 -5.93
N GLY A 39 4.69 -7.38 -4.62
CA GLY A 39 4.74 -6.11 -3.88
C GLY A 39 3.58 -5.17 -4.24
N ARG A 40 2.40 -5.73 -4.47
CA ARG A 40 1.19 -4.99 -4.88
C ARG A 40 0.15 -5.02 -3.77
N VAL A 41 -0.65 -3.96 -3.69
CA VAL A 41 -1.71 -3.81 -2.70
C VAL A 41 -2.99 -3.33 -3.35
N SER A 42 -4.14 -3.72 -2.81
CA SER A 42 -5.44 -3.14 -3.16
C SER A 42 -6.24 -2.86 -1.90
N LEU A 43 -7.25 -2.00 -2.00
CA LEU A 43 -8.28 -1.94 -0.98
C LEU A 43 -9.05 -3.27 -0.94
N ALA A 44 -9.45 -3.68 0.27
CA ALA A 44 -10.39 -4.78 0.48
C ALA A 44 -11.81 -4.39 0.04
#